data_AF-A0AAD0XI41-F1
#
_entry.id   AF-A0AAD0XI41-F1
#
_cell.length_a   1.000
_cell.length_b   1.000
_cell.length_c   1.000
_cell.angle_alpha   90.00
_cell.angle_beta   90.00
_cell.angle_gamma   90.00
#
_symmetry.space_group_name_H-M   'P 1'
#
loop_
_entity.id
_entity.type
_entity.pdbx_description
1 polymer ?
#
loop_
_entity_poly.entity_id
_entity_poly.type
_entity_poly.pdbx_seq_one_letter_code
_entity_poly.pdbx_strand_id
1 'polypeptide(L)'
;MKTDDLISMMASGVAPVDRRLPMRQMLQALVLGGVGALILMLTIYGLRPDLSVMLGVPLFWIKLAFPTTLAIGAMLVLRRLVRPGLRVGLNWAGIALPSLAIWAAGALVLVSTPLAQRLPLVLGISWRSCPFNIALLSVPLFIGIFWAVRGMAPTRLRLTGAVAGLLAGASATMVYCLHCPEMEVPFWGIWYFLGMVIPAAAGLLLGPRLLRW
;
A
#
# COMPACT_ATOMS: atom_id res chain seq x y z
N MET A 1 -30.83 -21.77 36.91
CA MET A 1 -29.49 -21.23 36.63
C MET A 1 -29.60 -19.72 36.52
N LYS A 2 -28.85 -18.97 37.34
CA LYS A 2 -28.84 -17.51 37.28
C LYS A 2 -27.82 -17.06 36.23
N THR A 3 -28.25 -16.23 35.30
CA THR A 3 -27.44 -15.72 34.19
C THR A 3 -26.16 -15.03 34.69
N ASP A 4 -26.22 -14.40 35.87
CA ASP A 4 -25.12 -13.70 36.51
C ASP A 4 -23.93 -14.61 36.86
N ASP A 5 -24.21 -15.86 37.27
CA ASP A 5 -23.16 -16.83 37.60
C ASP A 5 -22.44 -17.33 36.34
N LEU A 6 -23.16 -17.40 35.22
CA LEU A 6 -22.59 -17.75 33.92
C LEU A 6 -21.74 -16.60 33.36
N ILE A 7 -22.20 -15.36 33.54
CA ILE A 7 -21.47 -14.14 33.15
C ILE A 7 -20.19 -14.01 33.98
N SER A 8 -20.24 -14.22 35.30
CA SER A 8 -19.06 -14.14 36.17
C SER A 8 -18.02 -15.21 35.83
N MET A 9 -18.47 -16.44 35.53
CA MET A 9 -17.60 -17.54 35.09
C MET A 9 -16.92 -17.24 33.76
N MET A 10 -17.63 -16.71 32.76
CA MET A 10 -17.04 -16.31 31.48
C MET A 10 -16.10 -15.10 31.60
N ALA A 11 -16.40 -14.15 32.49
CA ALA A 11 -15.58 -12.97 32.71
C ALA A 11 -14.30 -13.26 33.51
N SER A 12 -14.30 -14.30 34.36
CA SER A 12 -13.19 -14.65 35.24
C SER A 12 -11.94 -15.18 34.53
N GLY A 13 -12.08 -15.64 33.27
CA GLY A 13 -10.99 -16.24 32.49
C GLY A 13 -10.34 -15.34 31.43
N VAL A 14 -10.69 -14.06 31.36
CA VAL A 14 -10.18 -13.17 30.30
C VAL A 14 -8.78 -12.66 30.68
N ALA A 15 -7.74 -13.33 30.17
CA ALA A 15 -6.38 -12.84 30.27
C ALA A 15 -6.26 -11.44 29.62
N PRO A 16 -5.52 -10.49 30.23
CA PRO A 16 -5.36 -9.15 29.67
C PRO A 16 -4.66 -9.23 28.30
N VAL A 17 -5.39 -8.87 27.24
CA VAL A 17 -4.85 -8.83 25.88
C VAL A 17 -3.89 -7.65 25.75
N ASP A 18 -2.63 -7.92 25.39
CA ASP A 18 -1.65 -6.87 25.11
C ASP A 18 -2.10 -6.03 23.90
N ARG A 19 -2.55 -4.80 24.19
CA ARG A 19 -3.01 -3.83 23.19
C ARG A 19 -1.93 -3.45 22.17
N ARG A 20 -0.65 -3.68 22.46
CA ARG A 20 0.49 -3.33 21.59
C ARG A 20 0.84 -4.43 20.60
N LEU A 21 0.44 -5.67 20.86
CA LEU A 21 0.82 -6.84 20.07
C LEU A 21 0.41 -6.73 18.58
N PRO A 22 -0.82 -6.30 18.22
CA PRO A 22 -1.20 -6.13 16.82
C PRO A 22 -0.39 -5.04 16.10
N MET A 23 0.01 -3.98 16.81
CA MET A 23 0.83 -2.90 16.25
C MET A 23 2.28 -3.35 16.03
N ARG A 24 2.84 -4.14 16.95
CA ARG A 24 4.17 -4.73 16.81
C ARG A 24 4.23 -5.71 15.63
N GLN A 25 3.26 -6.60 15.50
CA GLN A 25 3.19 -7.54 14.37
C GLN A 25 3.11 -6.82 13.03
N MET A 26 2.28 -5.78 12.93
CA MET A 26 2.17 -4.97 11.72
C MET A 26 3.49 -4.23 11.40
N LEU A 27 4.16 -3.68 12.41
CA LEU A 27 5.45 -3.02 12.22
C LEU A 27 6.51 -4.02 11.73
N GLN A 28 6.59 -5.20 12.35
CA GLN A 28 7.48 -6.28 11.93
C GLN A 28 7.20 -6.72 10.49
N ALA A 29 5.92 -6.88 10.13
CA ALA A 29 5.51 -7.22 8.77
C ALA A 29 5.96 -6.16 7.75
N LEU A 30 5.78 -4.87 8.06
CA LEU A 30 6.21 -3.78 7.19
C LEU A 30 7.74 -3.70 7.06
N VAL A 31 8.48 -3.87 8.15
CA VAL A 31 9.95 -3.84 8.14
C VAL A 31 10.51 -5.04 7.40
N LEU A 32 10.11 -6.25 7.76
CA LEU A 32 10.61 -7.48 7.12
C LEU A 32 10.18 -7.56 5.66
N GLY A 33 8.91 -7.22 5.35
CA GLY A 33 8.41 -7.15 3.99
C GLY A 33 9.12 -6.07 3.18
N GLY A 34 9.36 -4.90 3.77
CA GLY A 34 10.08 -3.79 3.12
C GLY A 34 11.53 -4.12 2.81
N VAL A 35 12.24 -4.75 3.77
CA VAL A 35 13.59 -5.28 3.56
C VAL A 35 13.59 -6.36 2.47
N GLY A 36 12.61 -7.27 2.49
CA GLY A 36 12.45 -8.28 1.44
C GLY A 36 12.23 -7.66 0.06
N ALA A 37 11.38 -6.64 -0.03
CA ALA A 37 11.15 -5.90 -1.28
C ALA A 37 12.41 -5.17 -1.75
N LEU A 38 13.18 -4.58 -0.83
CA LEU A 38 14.45 -3.92 -1.15
C LEU A 38 15.49 -4.91 -1.68
N ILE A 39 15.68 -6.05 -0.99
CA ILE A 39 16.60 -7.10 -1.44
C ILE A 39 16.17 -7.63 -2.81
N LEU A 40 14.87 -7.86 -3.01
CA LEU A 40 14.32 -8.32 -4.29
C LEU A 40 14.58 -7.30 -5.41
N MET A 41 14.41 -6.01 -5.12
CA MET A 41 14.71 -4.94 -6.07
C MET A 41 16.21 -4.87 -6.41
N LEU A 42 17.08 -4.94 -5.40
CA LEU A 42 18.52 -4.88 -5.58
C LEU A 42 19.06 -6.07 -6.38
N THR A 43 18.48 -7.26 -6.17
CA THR A 43 18.91 -8.50 -6.85
C THR A 43 18.42 -8.60 -8.29
N ILE A 44 17.20 -8.14 -8.59
CA ILE A 44 16.61 -8.29 -9.93
C ILE A 44 16.91 -7.07 -10.82
N TYR A 45 16.82 -5.86 -10.26
CA TYR A 45 16.81 -4.63 -11.05
C TYR A 45 18.01 -3.71 -10.77
N GLY A 46 18.55 -3.77 -9.55
CA GLY A 46 19.63 -2.89 -9.10
C GLY A 46 19.19 -1.44 -8.88
N LEU A 47 20.11 -0.62 -8.37
CA LEU A 47 19.89 0.81 -8.15
C LEU A 47 20.12 1.61 -9.44
N ARG A 48 19.34 2.67 -9.59
CA ARG A 48 19.56 3.70 -10.61
C ARG A 48 20.95 4.35 -10.40
N PRO A 49 21.81 4.45 -11.43
CA PRO A 49 23.18 4.96 -11.28
C PRO A 49 23.25 6.45 -10.90
N ASP A 50 22.26 7.25 -11.28
CA ASP A 50 22.17 8.68 -11.02
C ASP A 50 21.31 9.03 -9.79
N LEU A 51 21.10 8.06 -8.89
CA LEU A 51 20.31 8.26 -7.67
C LEU A 51 20.85 9.39 -6.80
N SER A 52 22.17 9.54 -6.67
CA SER A 52 22.80 10.60 -5.86
C SER A 52 22.43 12.00 -6.36
N VAL A 53 22.34 12.18 -7.69
CA VAL A 53 21.92 13.43 -8.32
C VAL A 53 20.41 13.64 -8.10
N MET A 54 19.61 12.58 -8.25
CA MET A 54 18.16 12.66 -8.10
C MET A 54 17.69 12.99 -6.69
N LEU A 55 18.46 12.67 -5.65
CA LEU A 55 18.15 13.07 -4.27
C LEU A 55 18.12 14.59 -4.09
N GLY A 56 18.83 15.35 -4.94
CA GLY A 56 18.79 16.81 -4.98
C GLY A 56 17.62 17.39 -5.78
N VAL A 57 16.85 16.57 -6.51
CA VAL A 57 15.77 17.03 -7.40
C VAL A 57 14.44 17.04 -6.61
N PRO A 58 13.76 18.20 -6.44
CA PRO A 58 12.49 18.27 -5.70
C PRO A 58 11.41 17.34 -6.26
N LEU A 59 11.40 17.16 -7.58
CA LEU A 59 10.44 16.30 -8.28
C LEU A 59 10.56 14.83 -7.86
N PHE A 60 11.76 14.35 -7.49
CA PHE A 60 11.97 13.00 -6.96
C PHE A 60 11.27 12.80 -5.62
N TRP A 61 11.26 13.82 -4.76
CA TRP A 61 10.56 13.77 -3.49
C TRP A 61 9.05 13.76 -3.67
N ILE A 62 8.52 14.45 -4.68
CA ILE A 62 7.09 14.38 -5.04
C ILE A 62 6.74 12.96 -5.52
N LYS A 63 7.59 12.37 -6.38
CA LYS A 63 7.46 10.98 -6.83
C LYS A 63 7.37 9.99 -5.68
N LEU A 64 8.17 10.20 -4.63
CA LEU A 64 8.17 9.37 -3.42
C LEU A 64 7.03 9.72 -2.44
N ALA A 65 6.62 10.98 -2.39
CA ALA A 65 5.54 11.46 -1.52
C ALA A 65 4.19 10.83 -1.89
N PHE A 66 3.93 10.63 -3.18
CA PHE A 66 2.70 9.98 -3.65
C PHE A 66 2.48 8.57 -3.06
N PRO A 67 3.37 7.57 -3.27
CA PRO A 67 3.19 6.25 -2.67
C PRO A 67 3.27 6.29 -1.14
N THR A 68 4.06 7.20 -0.55
CA THR A 68 4.17 7.33 0.91
C THR A 68 2.85 7.78 1.54
N THR A 69 2.21 8.81 0.99
CA THR A 69 0.91 9.30 1.48
C THR A 69 -0.19 8.26 1.29
N LEU A 70 -0.19 7.53 0.17
CA LEU A 70 -1.10 6.40 -0.04
C LEU A 70 -0.89 5.27 0.96
N ALA A 71 0.36 4.90 1.26
CA ALA A 71 0.67 3.89 2.26
C ALA A 71 0.19 4.32 3.66
N ILE A 72 0.41 5.58 4.05
CA ILE A 72 -0.10 6.13 5.31
C ILE A 72 -1.64 6.07 5.35
N GLY A 73 -2.31 6.52 4.29
CA GLY A 73 -3.78 6.47 4.18
C GLY A 73 -4.33 5.04 4.26
N ALA A 74 -3.73 4.11 3.52
CA ALA A 74 -4.07 2.69 3.55
C ALA A 74 -3.89 2.10 4.95
N MET A 75 -2.79 2.43 5.64
CA MET A 75 -2.54 1.98 7.01
C MET A 75 -3.59 2.51 7.99
N LEU A 76 -3.98 3.79 7.90
CA LEU A 76 -5.02 4.37 8.75
C LEU A 76 -6.38 3.70 8.55
N VAL A 77 -6.75 3.42 7.31
CA VAL A 77 -7.97 2.69 6.95
C VAL A 77 -7.89 1.25 7.45
N LEU A 78 -6.78 0.56 7.21
CA LEU A 78 -6.58 -0.83 7.61
C LEU A 78 -6.71 -1.00 9.13
N ARG A 79 -6.11 -0.10 9.92
CA ARG A 79 -6.23 -0.10 11.40
C ARG A 79 -7.67 -0.03 11.90
N ARG A 80 -8.58 0.59 11.14
CA ARG A 80 -10.01 0.61 11.45
C ARG A 80 -10.72 -0.67 10.99
N LEU A 81 -10.36 -1.20 9.82
CA LEU A 81 -10.98 -2.41 9.25
C LEU A 81 -10.66 -3.70 10.02
N VAL A 82 -9.48 -3.78 10.64
CA VAL A 82 -9.07 -4.92 11.47
C VAL A 82 -9.70 -4.94 12.86
N ARG A 83 -10.45 -3.89 13.22
CA ARG A 83 -11.17 -3.77 14.50
C ARG A 83 -12.69 -3.82 14.24
N PRO A 84 -13.42 -4.76 14.84
CA PRO A 84 -14.87 -4.85 14.65
C PRO A 84 -15.58 -3.59 15.17
N GLY A 85 -16.67 -3.20 14.49
CA GLY A 85 -17.54 -2.09 14.92
C GLY A 85 -17.04 -0.68 14.58
N LEU A 86 -15.79 -0.50 14.13
CA LEU A 86 -15.29 0.82 13.75
C LEU A 86 -15.69 1.19 12.32
N ARG A 87 -16.23 2.40 12.16
CA ARG A 87 -16.43 3.03 10.83
C ARG A 87 -15.11 3.62 10.36
N VAL A 88 -14.81 3.47 9.06
CA VAL A 88 -13.62 4.08 8.44
C VAL A 88 -13.78 5.61 8.34
N GLY A 89 -14.95 6.09 7.92
CA GLY A 89 -15.29 7.52 7.88
C GLY A 89 -14.32 8.34 7.02
N LEU A 90 -13.88 9.50 7.54
CA LEU A 90 -12.94 10.40 6.87
C LEU A 90 -11.57 9.78 6.56
N ASN A 91 -11.20 8.63 7.14
CA ASN A 91 -9.90 8.01 6.83
C ASN A 91 -9.78 7.60 5.36
N TRP A 92 -10.90 7.41 4.64
CA TRP A 92 -10.88 7.20 3.19
C TRP A 92 -10.29 8.38 2.41
N ALA A 93 -10.37 9.60 2.96
CA ALA A 93 -9.74 10.77 2.37
C ALA A 93 -8.22 10.62 2.27
N GLY A 94 -7.59 9.84 3.17
CA GLY A 94 -6.15 9.55 3.10
C GLY A 94 -5.73 8.74 1.87
N ILE A 95 -6.66 8.01 1.24
CA ILE A 95 -6.41 7.29 -0.02
C ILE A 95 -6.91 8.13 -1.21
N ALA A 96 -8.10 8.73 -1.08
CA ALA A 96 -8.73 9.46 -2.16
C ALA A 96 -7.99 10.76 -2.51
N LEU A 97 -7.60 11.56 -1.51
CA LEU A 97 -6.97 12.87 -1.76
C LEU A 97 -5.63 12.77 -2.49
N PRO A 98 -4.66 11.91 -2.08
CA PRO A 98 -3.41 11.77 -2.82
C PRO A 98 -3.61 11.28 -4.26
N SER A 99 -4.55 10.35 -4.45
CA SER A 99 -4.88 9.81 -5.79
C SER A 99 -5.48 10.90 -6.69
N LEU A 100 -6.44 11.67 -6.18
CA LEU A 100 -7.05 12.78 -6.92
C LEU A 100 -6.03 13.88 -7.20
N ALA A 101 -5.15 14.19 -6.24
CA ALA A 101 -4.12 15.21 -6.40
C ALA A 101 -3.13 14.84 -7.51
N ILE A 102 -2.65 13.59 -7.56
CA ILE A 102 -1.71 13.18 -8.61
C ILE A 102 -2.39 13.12 -9.99
N TRP A 103 -3.65 12.71 -10.06
CA TRP A 103 -4.40 12.69 -11.32
C TRP A 103 -4.71 14.10 -11.81
N ALA A 104 -5.08 15.02 -10.93
CA ALA A 104 -5.27 16.42 -11.28
C ALA A 104 -3.95 17.05 -11.76
N ALA A 105 -2.84 16.80 -11.07
CA ALA A 105 -1.52 17.28 -11.50
C ALA A 105 -1.10 16.69 -12.85
N GLY A 106 -1.30 15.39 -13.07
CA GLY A 106 -1.04 14.73 -14.35
C GLY A 106 -1.91 15.28 -15.48
N ALA A 107 -3.20 15.51 -15.22
CA ALA A 107 -4.12 16.13 -16.18
C ALA A 107 -3.70 17.56 -16.53
N LEU A 108 -3.28 18.35 -15.54
CA LEU A 108 -2.77 19.71 -15.74
C LEU A 108 -1.55 19.70 -16.68
N VAL A 109 -0.58 18.81 -16.42
CA VAL A 109 0.61 18.63 -17.26
C VAL A 109 0.24 18.23 -18.69
N LEU A 110 -0.73 17.33 -18.86
CA LEU A 110 -1.18 16.91 -20.19
C LEU A 110 -1.87 18.05 -20.94
N VAL A 111 -2.72 18.82 -20.28
CA VAL A 111 -3.43 19.94 -20.90
C VAL A 111 -2.47 21.05 -21.31
N SER A 112 -1.44 21.33 -20.51
CA SER A 112 -0.41 22.32 -20.83
C SER A 112 0.61 21.87 -21.89
N THR A 113 0.62 20.59 -22.24
CA THR A 113 1.56 20.03 -23.23
C THR A 113 0.91 19.94 -24.63
N PRO A 114 1.64 20.26 -25.72
CA PRO A 114 1.18 20.03 -27.09
C PRO A 114 0.78 18.57 -27.34
N LEU A 115 -0.29 18.35 -28.12
CA LEU A 115 -0.88 17.03 -28.37
C LEU A 115 0.14 15.96 -28.80
N ALA A 116 1.11 16.33 -29.64
CA ALA A 116 2.14 15.41 -30.14
C ALA A 116 3.08 14.86 -29.04
N GLN A 117 3.22 15.58 -27.91
CA GLN A 117 4.14 15.24 -26.83
C GLN A 117 3.44 14.61 -25.62
N ARG A 118 2.09 14.57 -25.60
CA ARG A 118 1.32 14.01 -24.48
C ARG A 118 1.52 12.50 -24.31
N LEU A 119 1.51 11.77 -25.42
CA LEU A 119 1.58 10.30 -25.37
C LEU A 119 2.93 9.79 -24.81
N PRO A 120 4.09 10.36 -25.19
CA PRO A 120 5.37 10.05 -24.54
C PRO A 120 5.36 10.29 -23.03
N LEU A 121 4.74 11.36 -22.52
CA LEU A 121 4.67 11.66 -21.08
C LEU A 121 3.81 10.65 -20.32
N VAL A 122 2.78 10.08 -20.97
CA VAL A 122 1.93 9.05 -20.36
C VAL A 122 2.59 7.68 -20.41
N LEU A 123 3.15 7.29 -21.55
CA LEU A 123 3.71 5.95 -21.75
C LEU A 123 5.11 5.81 -21.15
N GLY A 124 5.91 6.86 -21.12
CA GLY A 124 7.32 6.75 -20.78
C GLY A 124 8.02 5.64 -21.58
N ILE A 125 9.12 5.13 -21.05
CA ILE A 125 9.90 4.04 -21.63
C ILE A 125 9.47 2.69 -21.03
N SER A 126 9.02 2.70 -19.77
CA SER A 126 8.82 1.50 -18.95
C SER A 126 7.36 1.14 -18.63
N TRP A 127 6.36 1.70 -19.33
CA TRP A 127 4.93 1.44 -19.01
C TRP A 127 4.54 -0.03 -18.97
N ARG A 128 5.12 -0.87 -19.84
CA ARG A 128 4.76 -2.30 -19.96
C ARG A 128 5.25 -3.14 -18.78
N SER A 129 6.37 -2.78 -18.19
CA SER A 129 6.99 -3.55 -17.11
C SER A 129 6.71 -2.95 -15.73
N CYS A 130 6.58 -1.62 -15.64
CA CYS A 130 6.47 -0.90 -14.38
C CYS A 130 5.35 -1.43 -13.45
N PRO A 131 4.09 -1.61 -13.88
CA PRO A 131 3.03 -2.11 -13.01
C PRO A 131 3.32 -3.52 -12.47
N PHE A 132 3.87 -4.39 -13.31
CA PHE A 132 4.20 -5.78 -12.94
C PHE A 132 5.42 -5.84 -12.03
N ASN A 133 6.41 -4.97 -12.23
CA ASN A 133 7.57 -4.85 -11.35
C ASN A 133 7.14 -4.40 -9.95
N ILE A 134 6.26 -3.40 -9.84
CA ILE A 134 5.68 -2.97 -8.57
C ILE A 134 4.91 -4.12 -7.92
N ALA A 135 4.06 -4.82 -8.68
CA ALA A 135 3.30 -5.94 -8.17
C ALA A 135 4.22 -7.07 -7.65
N LEU A 136 5.30 -7.40 -8.37
CA LEU A 136 6.30 -8.37 -7.95
C LEU A 136 7.00 -7.95 -6.66
N LEU A 137 7.46 -6.69 -6.59
CA LEU A 137 8.10 -6.12 -5.40
C LEU A 137 7.15 -6.05 -4.20
N SER A 138 5.84 -6.02 -4.43
CA SER A 138 4.84 -6.03 -3.36
C SER A 138 4.64 -7.40 -2.71
N VAL A 139 5.12 -8.50 -3.31
CA VAL A 139 4.88 -9.86 -2.81
C VAL A 139 5.36 -10.06 -1.37
N PRO A 140 6.60 -9.71 -0.97
CA PRO A 140 7.06 -9.88 0.42
C PRO A 140 6.23 -9.07 1.42
N LEU A 141 5.89 -7.83 1.06
CA LEU A 141 5.02 -6.96 1.86
C LEU A 141 3.60 -7.51 1.96
N PHE A 142 3.04 -8.00 0.86
CA PHE A 142 1.71 -8.59 0.81
C PHE A 142 1.61 -9.79 1.75
N ILE A 143 2.58 -10.71 1.69
CA ILE A 143 2.63 -11.89 2.56
C ILE A 143 2.73 -11.46 4.02
N GLY A 144 3.65 -10.56 4.36
CA GLY A 144 3.85 -10.08 5.73
C GLY A 144 2.60 -9.39 6.30
N ILE A 145 1.99 -8.49 5.52
CA ILE A 145 0.78 -7.76 5.95
C ILE A 145 -0.40 -8.72 6.10
N PHE A 146 -0.62 -9.65 5.17
CA PHE A 146 -1.69 -10.65 5.28
C PHE A 146 -1.51 -11.55 6.49
N TRP A 147 -0.27 -11.97 6.78
CA TRP A 147 0.04 -12.75 7.97
C TRP A 147 -0.28 -11.97 9.26
N ALA A 148 0.11 -10.70 9.34
CA ALA A 148 -0.21 -9.86 10.48
C ALA A 148 -1.72 -9.61 10.64
N VAL A 149 -2.43 -9.32 9.54
CA VAL A 149 -3.87 -9.03 9.55
C VAL A 149 -4.70 -10.28 9.87
N ARG A 150 -4.24 -11.47 9.46
CA ARG A 150 -4.92 -12.73 9.77
C ARG A 150 -5.03 -12.99 11.26
N GLY A 151 -4.06 -12.54 12.06
CA GLY A 151 -4.10 -12.61 13.52
C GLY A 151 -5.02 -11.57 14.19
N MET A 152 -5.65 -10.69 13.40
CA MET A 152 -6.58 -9.67 13.89
C MET A 152 -8.03 -10.09 13.60
N ALA A 153 -9.03 -9.33 14.04
CA ALA A 153 -10.45 -9.67 13.87
C ALA A 153 -11.14 -8.86 12.75
N PRO A 154 -10.72 -8.96 11.45
CA PRO A 154 -11.39 -8.24 10.38
C PRO A 154 -12.76 -8.85 10.08
N THR A 155 -13.79 -8.01 10.01
CA THR A 155 -15.16 -8.46 9.68
C THR A 155 -15.47 -8.30 8.19
N ARG A 156 -14.81 -7.36 7.51
CA ARG A 156 -14.98 -7.08 6.07
C ARG A 156 -13.79 -7.62 5.28
N LEU A 157 -13.74 -8.94 5.08
CA LEU A 157 -12.54 -9.62 4.55
C LEU A 157 -12.08 -9.12 3.18
N ARG A 158 -13.00 -8.93 2.22
CA ARG A 158 -12.67 -8.39 0.89
C ARG A 158 -12.05 -6.99 0.98
N LEU A 159 -12.72 -6.09 1.67
CA LEU A 159 -12.29 -4.69 1.81
C LEU A 159 -10.95 -4.59 2.57
N THR A 160 -10.80 -5.39 3.63
CA THR A 160 -9.55 -5.46 4.41
C THR A 160 -8.41 -5.98 3.53
N GLY A 161 -8.65 -7.04 2.76
CA GLY A 161 -7.68 -7.58 1.82
C GLY A 161 -7.29 -6.57 0.75
N ALA A 162 -8.26 -5.81 0.20
CA ALA A 162 -7.99 -4.77 -0.79
C ALA A 162 -7.09 -3.65 -0.24
N VAL A 163 -7.37 -3.16 0.96
CA VAL A 163 -6.57 -2.10 1.60
C VAL A 163 -5.20 -2.62 2.05
N ALA A 164 -5.12 -3.87 2.51
CA ALA A 164 -3.84 -4.53 2.81
C ALA A 164 -2.97 -4.69 1.56
N GLY A 165 -3.58 -5.09 0.43
CA GLY A 165 -2.90 -5.17 -0.86
C GLY A 165 -2.48 -3.79 -1.38
N LEU A 166 -3.30 -2.76 -1.20
CA LEU A 166 -2.94 -1.39 -1.53
C LEU A 166 -1.76 -0.89 -0.70
N LEU A 167 -1.74 -1.18 0.61
CA LEU A 167 -0.62 -0.86 1.50
C LEU A 167 0.68 -1.54 1.02
N ALA A 168 0.60 -2.83 0.68
CA ALA A 168 1.73 -3.57 0.14
C ALA A 168 2.24 -2.97 -1.17
N GLY A 169 1.33 -2.66 -2.10
CA GLY A 169 1.65 -2.04 -3.39
C GLY A 169 2.26 -0.65 -3.23
N ALA A 170 1.67 0.20 -2.39
CA ALA A 170 2.17 1.55 -2.15
C ALA A 170 3.57 1.54 -1.52
N SER A 171 3.81 0.69 -0.51
CA SER A 171 5.12 0.51 0.11
C SER A 171 6.15 -0.08 -0.88
N ALA A 172 5.75 -0.99 -1.76
CA ALA A 172 6.62 -1.51 -2.82
C ALA A 172 6.98 -0.45 -3.86
N THR A 173 6.05 0.43 -4.22
CA THR A 173 6.32 1.56 -5.11
C THR A 173 7.39 2.50 -4.53
N MET A 174 7.42 2.71 -3.21
CA MET A 174 8.51 3.49 -2.58
C MET A 174 9.88 2.88 -2.85
N VAL A 175 9.99 1.55 -2.78
CA VAL A 175 11.22 0.82 -3.13
C VAL A 175 11.50 0.92 -4.62
N TYR A 176 10.48 0.77 -5.46
CA TYR A 176 10.61 0.85 -6.91
C TYR A 176 11.05 2.24 -7.40
N CYS A 177 10.73 3.32 -6.68
CA CYS A 177 11.21 4.66 -6.98
C CYS A 177 12.74 4.76 -7.00
N LEU A 178 13.45 3.89 -6.28
CA LEU A 178 14.92 3.84 -6.25
C LEU A 178 15.52 3.22 -7.53
N HIS A 179 14.73 2.47 -8.29
CA HIS A 179 15.12 1.88 -9.58
C HIS A 179 14.61 2.71 -10.76
N CYS A 180 13.35 3.10 -10.73
CA CYS A 180 12.64 3.60 -11.90
C CYS A 180 13.17 4.98 -12.35
N PRO A 181 13.60 5.13 -13.61
CA PRO A 181 14.13 6.39 -14.12
C PRO A 181 13.04 7.43 -14.45
N GLU A 182 11.79 7.00 -14.62
CA GLU A 182 10.68 7.85 -15.09
C GLU A 182 10.36 8.98 -14.12
N MET A 183 10.31 10.22 -14.61
CA MET A 183 10.04 11.41 -13.80
C MET A 183 8.72 12.12 -14.15
N GLU A 184 7.95 11.56 -15.08
CA GLU A 184 6.74 12.20 -15.57
C GLU A 184 5.54 12.00 -14.65
N VAL A 185 4.92 13.10 -14.22
CA VAL A 185 3.74 13.07 -13.34
C VAL A 185 2.56 12.27 -13.94
N PRO A 186 2.21 12.43 -15.23
CA PRO A 186 1.16 11.61 -15.86
C PRO A 186 1.47 10.11 -15.82
N PHE A 187 2.75 9.73 -16.00
CA PHE A 187 3.19 8.34 -15.92
C PHE A 187 2.95 7.76 -14.51
N TRP A 188 3.34 8.47 -13.45
CA TRP A 188 3.14 7.99 -12.08
C TRP A 188 1.65 7.84 -11.75
N GLY A 189 0.83 8.84 -12.13
CA GLY A 189 -0.60 8.83 -11.88
C GLY A 189 -1.33 7.63 -12.47
N ILE A 190 -0.84 7.09 -13.59
CA ILE A 190 -1.44 5.94 -14.29
C ILE A 190 -0.74 4.64 -13.90
N TRP A 191 0.56 4.53 -14.14
CA TRP A 191 1.28 3.26 -14.06
C TRP A 191 1.71 2.89 -12.65
N TYR A 192 2.08 3.85 -11.80
CA TYR A 192 2.34 3.53 -10.40
C TYR A 192 1.03 3.20 -9.69
N PHE A 193 -0.02 3.96 -9.98
CA PHE A 193 -1.35 3.66 -9.45
C PHE A 193 -1.81 2.26 -9.89
N LEU A 194 -1.67 1.90 -11.17
CA LEU A 194 -2.01 0.57 -11.66
C LEU A 194 -1.18 -0.53 -10.97
N GLY A 195 0.12 -0.30 -10.78
CA GLY A 195 1.00 -1.18 -10.04
C GLY A 195 0.56 -1.42 -8.58
N MET A 196 -0.04 -0.42 -7.94
CA MET A 196 -0.63 -0.55 -6.59
C MET A 196 -2.03 -1.20 -6.60
N VAL A 197 -2.80 -1.00 -7.66
CA VAL A 197 -4.13 -1.59 -7.82
C VAL A 197 -4.04 -3.11 -8.02
N ILE A 198 -3.01 -3.62 -8.68
CA ILE A 198 -2.81 -5.07 -8.87
C ILE A 198 -2.81 -5.84 -7.52
N PRO A 199 -1.93 -5.55 -6.55
CA PRO A 199 -1.97 -6.22 -5.26
C PRO A 199 -3.23 -5.88 -4.47
N ALA A 200 -3.83 -4.69 -4.63
CA ALA A 200 -5.12 -4.38 -4.02
C ALA A 200 -6.25 -5.29 -4.56
N ALA A 201 -6.32 -5.52 -5.86
CA ALA A 201 -7.29 -6.41 -6.50
C ALA A 201 -7.04 -7.87 -6.10
N ALA A 202 -5.78 -8.31 -6.08
CA ALA A 202 -5.41 -9.62 -5.57
C ALA A 202 -5.87 -9.79 -4.11
N GLY A 203 -5.64 -8.77 -3.28
CA GLY A 203 -6.09 -8.77 -1.89
C GLY A 203 -7.61 -8.77 -1.73
N LEU A 204 -8.34 -8.06 -2.59
CA LEU A 204 -9.82 -8.08 -2.61
C LEU A 204 -10.36 -9.49 -2.87
N LEU A 205 -9.74 -10.22 -3.82
CA LEU A 205 -10.15 -11.56 -4.23
C LEU A 205 -9.71 -12.64 -3.23
N LEU A 206 -8.47 -12.55 -2.73
CA LEU A 206 -7.88 -13.51 -1.81
C LEU A 206 -8.30 -13.29 -0.34
N GLY A 207 -8.72 -12.07 0.02
CA GLY A 207 -9.10 -11.67 1.38
C GLY A 207 -10.04 -12.67 2.07
N PRO A 208 -11.19 -13.05 1.48
CA PRO A 208 -12.11 -14.02 2.08
C PRO A 208 -11.52 -15.40 2.34
N ARG A 209 -10.51 -15.82 1.55
CA ARG A 209 -9.89 -17.15 1.68
C ARG A 209 -8.72 -17.14 2.67
N LEU A 210 -7.94 -16.06 2.69
CA LEU A 210 -6.71 -15.94 3.48
C LEU A 210 -6.92 -15.31 4.87
N LEU A 211 -7.94 -14.45 5.01
CA LEU A 211 -8.23 -13.73 6.26
C LEU A 211 -9.39 -14.33 7.06
N ARG A 212 -9.99 -15.42 6.58
CA ARG A 212 -10.97 -16.17 7.37
C ARG A 212 -10.24 -16.95 8.47
N TRP A 213 -10.85 -16.93 9.66
CA TRP A 213 -10.45 -17.72 10.81
C TRP A 213 -11.02 -19.14 10.69
#